data_AF-X6LVD2-F1
#
_entry.id   AF-X6LVD2-F1
#
_cell.length_a   1.000
_cell.length_b   1.000
_cell.length_c   1.000
_cell.angle_alpha   90.00
_cell.angle_beta   90.00
_cell.angle_gamma   90.00
#
_symmetry.space_group_name_H-M   'P 1'
#
loop_
_entity.id
_entity.type
_entity.pdbx_description
1 polymer ?
#
loop_
_entity_poly.entity_id
_entity_poly.type
_entity_poly.pdbx_seq_one_letter_code
_entity_poly.pdbx_strand_id
1 'polypeptide(L)'
;MLKNGHSNNLQELPIILKHNWRSVINDIGKEEKNFDVLKSSLAILEAIIGINIFLTSRCSLLWAKCTNKKRIYSCAFPDIILSLSNKISRESEPIYPFAVIDFKMPGKMSIFDNSKDTLAKKWSDIIFNVDDQLMKETITAGDSKLIDPVMQIVSYMAWCGAKVGILLGYPKIVWFEIIEIENEKIFNVNVYPILEIKSFKDGMLEILRILKYSTKLEANKKYFREVDI
;
A
#
# COMPACT_ATOMS: atom_id res chain seq x y z
N MET A 1 -3.07 -20.39 37.17
CA MET A 1 -4.42 -19.84 37.01
C MET A 1 -4.31 -18.49 36.30
N LEU A 2 -4.11 -18.49 34.98
CA LEU A 2 -4.02 -17.26 34.17
C LEU A 2 -5.41 -17.05 33.53
N LYS A 3 -6.15 -16.08 34.07
CA LYS A 3 -7.50 -15.73 33.63
C LYS A 3 -7.46 -15.02 32.27
N ASN A 4 -8.20 -15.59 31.32
CA ASN A 4 -9.07 -14.92 30.33
C ASN A 4 -8.89 -13.40 30.21
N GLY A 5 -8.08 -12.96 29.23
CA GLY A 5 -7.94 -11.54 28.89
C GLY A 5 -8.24 -11.20 27.43
N HIS A 6 -8.70 -12.15 26.61
CA HIS A 6 -8.90 -11.93 25.16
C HIS A 6 -10.37 -11.99 24.70
N SER A 7 -11.32 -12.45 25.52
CA SER A 7 -12.72 -12.59 25.07
C SER A 7 -13.55 -11.29 25.15
N ASN A 8 -13.07 -10.24 25.83
CA ASN A 8 -13.83 -8.99 25.96
C ASN A 8 -13.66 -8.06 24.75
N ASN A 9 -12.53 -8.09 24.04
CA ASN A 9 -12.28 -7.19 22.92
C ASN A 9 -13.12 -7.52 21.67
N LEU A 10 -13.52 -8.78 21.48
CA LEU A 10 -14.35 -9.20 20.34
C LEU A 10 -15.83 -8.77 20.49
N GLN A 11 -16.31 -8.56 21.72
CA GLN A 11 -17.69 -8.14 21.97
C GLN A 11 -17.91 -6.65 21.66
N GLU A 12 -16.87 -5.83 21.79
CA GLU A 12 -16.91 -4.39 21.48
C GLU A 12 -16.65 -4.11 19.99
N LEU A 13 -16.07 -5.08 19.27
CA LEU A 13 -15.71 -4.95 17.85
C LEU A 13 -16.89 -4.51 16.96
N PRO A 14 -18.13 -5.04 17.08
CA PRO A 14 -19.26 -4.55 16.30
C PRO A 14 -19.60 -3.08 16.57
N ILE A 15 -19.41 -2.59 17.80
CA ILE A 15 -19.69 -1.21 18.20
C ILE A 15 -18.63 -0.28 17.61
N ILE A 16 -17.35 -0.64 17.72
CA ILE A 16 -16.21 0.09 17.16
C ILE A 16 -16.34 0.17 15.63
N LEU A 17 -16.60 -0.96 14.97
CA LEU A 17 -16.80 -1.01 13.51
C LEU A 17 -18.00 -0.17 13.07
N LYS A 18 -19.11 -0.20 13.83
CA LYS A 18 -20.28 0.64 13.55
C LYS A 18 -19.97 2.14 13.72
N HIS A 19 -19.16 2.52 14.70
CA HIS A 19 -18.75 3.90 14.91
C HIS A 19 -17.83 4.39 13.79
N ASN A 20 -16.77 3.64 13.47
CA ASN A 20 -15.88 3.94 12.36
C ASN A 20 -16.64 4.00 11.02
N TRP A 21 -17.60 3.11 10.82
CA TRP A 21 -18.44 3.12 9.63
C TRP A 21 -19.33 4.36 9.52
N ARG A 22 -19.89 4.85 10.63
CA ARG A 22 -20.66 6.11 10.62
C ARG A 22 -19.78 7.29 10.21
N SER A 23 -18.53 7.33 10.66
CA SER A 23 -17.57 8.36 10.23
C SER A 23 -17.29 8.28 8.73
N VAL A 24 -17.16 7.07 8.17
CA VAL A 24 -16.92 6.84 6.73
C VAL A 24 -18.12 7.23 5.87
N ILE A 25 -19.36 6.97 6.30
CA ILE A 25 -20.58 7.35 5.55
C ILE A 25 -20.74 8.87 5.47
N ASN A 26 -20.37 9.59 6.54
CA ASN A 26 -20.64 11.01 6.67
C ASN A 26 -19.62 11.92 5.96
N ASP A 27 -18.49 11.38 5.48
CA ASP A 27 -17.46 12.15 4.75
C ASP A 27 -17.14 11.50 3.39
N ILE A 28 -17.82 11.95 2.34
CA ILE A 28 -17.70 11.40 0.98
C ILE A 28 -16.51 11.97 0.18
N GLY A 29 -15.82 12.99 0.69
CA GLY A 29 -14.96 13.87 -0.10
C GLY A 29 -13.48 13.87 0.24
N LYS A 30 -13.00 13.04 1.17
CA LYS A 30 -11.61 13.10 1.67
C LYS A 30 -10.92 11.74 1.70
N GLU A 31 -9.59 11.77 1.56
CA GLU A 31 -8.73 10.59 1.70
C GLU A 31 -8.68 10.06 3.14
N GLU A 32 -8.94 10.92 4.13
CA GLU A 32 -8.98 10.57 5.56
C GLU A 32 -9.91 9.38 5.84
N LYS A 33 -11.02 9.23 5.10
CA LYS A 33 -11.93 8.08 5.25
C LYS A 33 -11.26 6.74 4.92
N ASN A 34 -10.34 6.72 3.95
CA ASN A 34 -9.64 5.51 3.55
C ASN A 34 -8.73 5.03 4.70
N PHE A 35 -8.18 5.97 5.46
CA PHE A 35 -7.40 5.68 6.67
C PHE A 35 -8.26 5.05 7.77
N ASP A 36 -9.49 5.53 7.98
CA ASP A 36 -10.40 4.95 8.98
C ASP A 36 -10.87 3.53 8.60
N VAL A 37 -11.14 3.30 7.31
CA VAL A 37 -11.42 1.95 6.76
C VAL A 37 -10.23 1.02 7.00
N LEU A 38 -9.02 1.51 6.71
CA LEU A 38 -7.81 0.73 6.94
C LEU A 38 -7.60 0.42 8.42
N LYS A 39 -7.68 1.41 9.32
CA LYS A 39 -7.53 1.22 10.78
C LYS A 39 -8.49 0.17 11.31
N SER A 40 -9.76 0.24 10.87
CA SER A 40 -10.78 -0.76 11.23
C SER A 40 -10.37 -2.16 10.79
N SER A 41 -9.80 -2.28 9.59
CA SER A 41 -9.35 -3.55 9.03
C SER A 41 -8.14 -4.09 9.78
N LEU A 42 -7.20 -3.22 10.15
CA LEU A 42 -6.01 -3.60 10.90
C LEU A 42 -6.35 -4.09 12.31
N ALA A 43 -7.25 -3.41 13.03
CA ALA A 43 -7.67 -3.85 14.37
C ALA A 43 -8.28 -5.27 14.36
N ILE A 44 -9.10 -5.59 13.33
CA ILE A 44 -9.62 -6.95 13.15
C ILE A 44 -8.49 -7.92 12.80
N LEU A 45 -7.59 -7.53 11.90
CA LEU A 45 -6.49 -8.39 11.47
C LEU A 45 -5.56 -8.74 12.63
N GLU A 46 -5.16 -7.77 13.45
CA GLU A 46 -4.37 -7.97 14.68
C GLU A 46 -5.05 -8.98 15.61
N ALA A 47 -6.36 -8.86 15.81
CA ALA A 47 -7.13 -9.81 16.61
C ALA A 47 -7.15 -11.23 16.00
N ILE A 48 -7.15 -11.34 14.66
CA ILE A 48 -7.12 -12.65 13.96
C ILE A 48 -5.74 -13.30 14.04
N ILE A 49 -4.67 -12.54 13.82
CA ILE A 49 -3.30 -13.09 13.73
C ILE A 49 -2.60 -13.16 15.10
N GLY A 50 -3.10 -12.43 16.10
CA GLY A 50 -2.52 -12.38 17.45
C GLY A 50 -1.18 -11.62 17.52
N ILE A 51 -0.91 -10.75 16.55
CA ILE A 51 0.35 -9.98 16.43
C ILE A 51 -0.02 -8.53 16.11
N ASN A 52 0.69 -7.59 16.75
CA ASN A 52 0.55 -6.16 16.49
C ASN A 52 1.07 -5.79 15.10
N ILE A 53 0.34 -4.92 14.41
CA ILE A 53 0.73 -4.37 13.11
C ILE A 53 1.22 -2.95 13.32
N PHE A 54 2.42 -2.67 12.83
CA PHE A 54 3.04 -1.37 12.89
C PHE A 54 2.82 -0.62 11.59
N LEU A 55 2.35 0.61 11.70
CA LEU A 55 2.14 1.51 10.58
C LEU A 55 3.25 2.55 10.57
N THR A 56 3.86 2.74 9.41
CA THR A 56 4.75 3.87 9.18
C THR A 56 4.18 4.74 8.07
N SER A 57 4.10 6.03 8.31
CA SER A 57 3.72 7.04 7.31
C SER A 57 4.89 7.96 7.02
N ARG A 58 4.87 8.62 5.85
CA ARG A 58 5.91 9.59 5.44
C ARG A 58 7.34 9.02 5.42
N CYS A 59 7.50 7.75 5.05
CA CYS A 59 8.82 7.13 4.92
C CYS A 59 9.64 7.85 3.84
N SER A 60 10.77 8.46 4.21
CA SER A 60 11.62 9.16 3.25
C SER A 60 12.33 8.20 2.29
N LEU A 61 12.03 8.25 0.99
CA LEU A 61 12.89 7.67 -0.04
C LEU A 61 14.11 8.56 -0.19
N LEU A 62 15.14 8.33 0.61
CA LEU A 62 16.27 9.27 0.67
C LEU A 62 17.07 9.38 -0.64
N TRP A 63 16.86 8.49 -1.62
CA TRP A 63 17.61 8.46 -2.89
C TRP A 63 16.73 8.49 -4.15
N ALA A 64 15.41 8.66 -4.02
CA ALA A 64 14.61 9.30 -5.09
C ALA A 64 14.86 10.82 -5.14
N LYS A 65 16.07 11.23 -4.72
CA LYS A 65 16.58 12.59 -4.81
C LYS A 65 17.11 12.73 -6.21
N CYS A 66 16.35 13.45 -7.03
CA CYS A 66 16.83 14.00 -8.29
C CYS A 66 18.27 14.51 -8.11
N THR A 67 19.20 14.03 -8.91
CA THR A 67 20.63 14.41 -8.90
C THR A 67 20.86 15.88 -9.25
N ASN A 68 19.78 16.64 -9.47
CA ASN A 68 19.82 18.03 -9.83
C ASN A 68 20.01 18.91 -8.58
N LYS A 69 21.07 19.72 -8.56
CA LYS A 69 21.45 20.62 -7.45
C LYS A 69 20.42 21.71 -7.12
N LYS A 70 19.28 21.76 -7.80
CA LYS A 70 18.17 22.68 -7.55
C LYS A 70 17.03 21.94 -6.88
N ARG A 71 16.98 22.06 -5.56
CA ARG A 71 15.95 21.55 -4.64
C ARG A 71 14.54 21.86 -5.14
N ILE A 72 13.86 20.85 -5.67
CA ILE A 72 12.42 20.69 -5.49
C ILE A 72 12.25 19.28 -4.93
N TYR A 73 11.98 19.20 -3.63
CA TYR A 73 11.78 17.95 -2.90
C TYR A 73 10.41 17.36 -3.27
N SER A 74 10.25 16.83 -4.48
CA SER A 74 9.09 15.98 -4.78
C SER A 74 9.44 14.55 -4.40
N CYS A 75 9.44 14.26 -3.11
CA CYS A 75 9.46 12.89 -2.65
C CYS A 75 8.04 12.35 -2.79
N ALA A 76 7.82 11.48 -3.76
CA ALA A 76 6.63 10.67 -3.78
C ALA A 76 6.73 9.72 -2.57
N PHE A 77 5.72 9.72 -1.69
CA PHE A 77 5.63 8.80 -0.56
C PHE A 77 4.41 7.89 -0.71
N PRO A 78 4.46 6.61 -0.29
CA PRO A 78 3.23 5.92 0.03
C PRO A 78 2.64 6.57 1.28
N ASP A 79 1.32 6.57 1.38
CA ASP A 79 0.69 7.08 2.60
C ASP A 79 1.07 6.22 3.80
N ILE A 80 1.09 4.89 3.62
CA ILE A 80 1.34 3.93 4.70
C ILE A 80 2.15 2.73 4.20
N ILE A 81 3.11 2.31 5.03
CA ILE A 81 3.76 1.00 4.95
C ILE A 81 3.40 0.21 6.22
N LEU A 82 2.96 -1.03 6.04
CA LEU A 82 2.58 -1.94 7.11
C LEU A 82 3.69 -2.95 7.40
N SER A 83 3.95 -3.21 8.68
CA SER A 83 4.96 -4.18 9.13
C SER A 83 4.47 -5.01 10.32
N LEU A 84 4.96 -6.25 10.41
CA LEU A 84 4.76 -7.14 11.57
C LEU A 84 5.78 -6.89 12.68
N SER A 85 6.68 -5.92 12.51
CA SER A 85 7.73 -5.59 13.45
C SER A 85 7.81 -4.08 13.66
N ASN A 86 8.05 -3.66 14.89
CA ASN A 86 8.34 -2.25 15.21
C ASN A 86 9.78 -1.86 14.87
N LYS A 87 10.59 -2.82 14.40
CA LYS A 87 11.97 -2.53 14.01
C LYS A 87 11.96 -1.71 12.73
N ILE A 88 12.55 -0.54 12.85
CA ILE A 88 12.81 0.38 11.76
C ILE A 88 14.31 0.40 11.43
N SER A 89 14.63 0.67 10.18
CA SER A 89 15.97 0.91 9.66
C SER A 89 16.06 2.33 9.11
N ARG A 90 17.16 3.05 9.42
CA ARG A 90 17.34 4.47 9.06
C ARG A 90 16.06 5.27 9.39
N GLU A 91 15.77 6.37 8.68
CA GLU A 91 14.68 7.35 8.93
C GLU A 91 13.25 6.77 8.91
N SER A 92 12.92 5.91 9.87
CA SER A 92 11.62 5.29 10.12
C SER A 92 11.18 4.17 9.17
N GLU A 93 12.01 3.66 8.26
CA GLU A 93 11.56 2.61 7.33
C GLU A 93 11.42 1.24 8.02
N PRO A 94 10.30 0.50 7.85
CA PRO A 94 10.16 -0.82 8.45
C PRO A 94 11.15 -1.85 7.90
N ILE A 95 11.71 -2.68 8.77
CA ILE A 95 12.62 -3.76 8.35
C ILE A 95 11.86 -4.91 7.65
N TYR A 96 10.63 -5.19 8.10
CA TYR A 96 9.82 -6.30 7.59
C TYR A 96 8.46 -5.80 7.08
N PRO A 97 8.42 -5.02 5.99
CA PRO A 97 7.16 -4.57 5.45
C PRO A 97 6.45 -5.72 4.74
N PHE A 98 5.13 -5.80 4.92
CA PHE A 98 4.31 -6.82 4.26
C PHE A 98 3.30 -6.20 3.28
N ALA A 99 3.00 -4.91 3.41
CA ALA A 99 2.11 -4.21 2.48
C ALA A 99 2.41 -2.71 2.40
N VAL A 100 2.16 -2.13 1.23
CA VAL A 100 2.19 -0.68 0.97
C VAL A 100 0.78 -0.23 0.61
N ILE A 101 0.35 0.90 1.15
CA ILE A 101 -0.97 1.46 0.93
C ILE A 101 -0.85 2.92 0.52
N ASP A 102 -1.56 3.27 -0.54
CA ASP A 102 -1.64 4.62 -1.06
C ASP A 102 -3.13 4.97 -1.24
N PHE A 103 -3.56 5.99 -0.51
CA PHE A 103 -4.94 6.45 -0.45
C PHE A 103 -5.22 7.36 -1.63
N LYS A 104 -6.43 7.23 -2.15
CA LYS A 104 -6.85 8.01 -3.30
C LYS A 104 -8.26 8.53 -3.13
N MET A 105 -8.50 9.74 -3.62
CA MET A 105 -9.84 10.27 -3.74
C MET A 105 -10.65 9.48 -4.79
N PRO A 106 -11.78 8.86 -4.40
CA PRO A 106 -12.66 8.18 -5.35
C PRO A 106 -13.17 9.15 -6.43
N GLY A 107 -13.21 8.70 -7.69
CA GLY A 107 -13.69 9.51 -8.82
C GLY A 107 -12.75 10.63 -9.28
N LYS A 108 -11.58 10.79 -8.64
CA LYS A 108 -10.52 11.71 -9.11
C LYS A 108 -9.41 11.02 -9.87
N MET A 109 -9.39 9.69 -9.88
CA MET A 109 -8.44 8.94 -10.68
C MET A 109 -9.17 8.20 -11.79
N SER A 110 -8.78 8.52 -13.01
CA SER A 110 -9.23 7.84 -14.23
C SER A 110 -8.99 6.33 -14.19
N ILE A 111 -8.04 5.86 -13.37
CA ILE A 111 -7.78 4.45 -13.09
C ILE A 111 -9.04 3.71 -12.63
N PHE A 112 -9.86 4.34 -11.81
CA PHE A 112 -11.08 3.76 -11.25
C PHE A 112 -12.27 3.90 -12.20
N ASP A 113 -12.14 4.70 -13.26
CA ASP A 113 -13.19 4.99 -14.24
C ASP A 113 -13.07 4.12 -15.50
N ASN A 114 -11.92 3.44 -15.69
CA ASN A 114 -11.75 2.48 -16.76
C ASN A 114 -12.51 1.18 -16.45
N SER A 115 -13.08 0.54 -17.48
CA SER A 115 -13.69 -0.78 -17.32
C SER A 115 -12.64 -1.82 -16.92
N LYS A 116 -13.07 -2.88 -16.20
CA LYS A 116 -12.21 -3.99 -15.78
C LYS A 116 -11.38 -4.56 -16.94
N ASP A 117 -11.98 -4.69 -18.11
CA ASP A 117 -11.29 -5.21 -19.31
C ASP A 117 -10.27 -4.22 -19.88
N THR A 118 -10.54 -2.92 -19.79
CA THR A 118 -9.61 -1.86 -20.21
C THR A 118 -8.39 -1.81 -19.30
N LEU A 119 -8.58 -2.02 -18.00
CA LEU A 119 -7.49 -2.07 -17.01
C LEU A 119 -6.67 -3.35 -17.14
N ALA A 120 -7.34 -4.50 -17.25
CA ALA A 120 -6.68 -5.78 -17.50
C ALA A 120 -5.85 -5.72 -18.79
N LYS A 121 -6.33 -5.04 -19.84
CA LYS A 121 -5.58 -4.85 -21.08
C LYS A 121 -4.46 -3.81 -20.98
N LYS A 122 -4.64 -2.74 -20.19
CA LYS A 122 -3.60 -1.72 -19.96
C LYS A 122 -2.44 -2.26 -19.12
N TRP A 123 -2.70 -3.24 -18.28
CA TRP A 123 -1.78 -3.72 -17.25
C TRP A 123 -1.50 -5.22 -17.30
N SER A 124 -1.92 -5.90 -18.36
CA SER A 124 -1.45 -7.26 -18.63
C SER A 124 0.06 -7.19 -18.83
N ASP A 125 0.81 -7.96 -18.05
CA ASP A 125 2.24 -8.16 -18.18
C ASP A 125 3.09 -6.89 -17.95
N ILE A 126 2.80 -6.16 -16.87
CA ILE A 126 3.70 -5.09 -16.43
C ILE A 126 5.00 -5.71 -15.91
N ILE A 127 6.08 -5.48 -16.67
CA ILE A 127 7.45 -5.74 -16.24
C ILE A 127 8.04 -4.43 -15.71
N PHE A 128 8.39 -4.42 -14.43
CA PHE A 128 9.04 -3.30 -13.78
C PHE A 128 10.54 -3.56 -13.68
N ASN A 129 11.34 -2.80 -14.41
CA ASN A 129 12.80 -2.83 -14.31
C ASN A 129 13.27 -1.64 -13.45
N VAL A 130 13.92 -1.95 -12.32
CA VAL A 130 14.46 -0.94 -11.39
C VAL A 130 15.47 -0.01 -12.06
N ASP A 131 16.38 -0.55 -12.88
CA ASP A 131 17.46 0.23 -13.48
C ASP A 131 16.92 1.17 -14.59
N ASP A 132 15.88 0.75 -15.32
CA ASP A 132 15.18 1.60 -16.29
C ASP A 132 14.49 2.80 -15.62
N GLN A 133 13.94 2.62 -14.42
CA GLN A 133 13.32 3.74 -13.67
C GLN A 133 14.36 4.75 -13.21
N LEU A 134 15.51 4.28 -12.72
CA LEU A 134 16.62 5.15 -12.33
C LEU A 134 17.14 5.99 -13.50
N MET A 135 17.13 5.45 -14.73
CA MET A 135 17.55 6.19 -15.93
C MET A 135 16.49 7.17 -16.46
N LYS A 136 15.19 6.89 -16.24
CA LYS A 136 14.09 7.77 -16.66
C LYS A 136 13.93 9.02 -15.78
N GLU A 137 14.51 9.04 -14.58
CA GLU A 137 14.39 10.15 -13.61
C GLU A 137 15.18 11.43 -13.94
N THR A 138 15.65 11.62 -15.18
CA THR A 138 15.82 12.97 -15.75
C THR A 138 14.47 13.59 -16.09
N ILE A 139 13.58 13.68 -15.10
CA ILE A 139 12.32 14.43 -15.22
C ILE A 139 12.65 15.90 -14.98
N THR A 140 12.58 16.70 -16.03
CA THR A 140 12.63 18.17 -15.93
C THR A 140 11.49 18.65 -15.03
N ALA A 141 11.85 19.30 -13.92
CA ALA A 141 10.90 19.94 -13.02
C ALA A 141 9.99 20.90 -13.81
N GLY A 142 8.73 20.52 -14.00
CA GLY A 142 7.76 21.30 -14.77
C GLY A 142 6.66 20.47 -15.43
N ASP A 143 6.93 19.22 -15.79
CA ASP A 143 5.92 18.32 -16.35
C ASP A 143 5.24 17.51 -15.25
N SER A 144 4.10 17.99 -14.76
CA SER A 144 3.20 17.23 -13.87
C SER A 144 2.46 16.15 -14.66
N LYS A 145 3.15 15.35 -15.46
CA LYS A 145 2.60 14.06 -15.90
C LYS A 145 2.49 13.24 -14.63
N LEU A 146 1.27 13.14 -14.09
CA LEU A 146 0.94 12.24 -12.99
C LEU A 146 1.61 10.89 -13.28
N ILE A 147 2.58 10.52 -12.45
CA ILE A 147 3.20 9.20 -12.49
C ILE A 147 2.05 8.19 -12.41
N ASP A 148 2.08 7.18 -13.26
CA ASP A 148 1.08 6.11 -13.23
C ASP A 148 0.99 5.58 -11.79
N PRO A 149 -0.18 5.66 -11.13
CA PRO A 149 -0.35 5.26 -9.74
C PRO A 149 0.11 3.82 -9.44
N VAL A 150 0.02 2.93 -10.44
CA VAL A 150 0.55 1.56 -10.36
C VAL A 150 2.08 1.60 -10.31
N MET A 151 2.72 2.37 -11.19
CA MET A 151 4.18 2.52 -11.19
C MET A 151 4.69 3.19 -9.91
N GLN A 152 3.93 4.15 -9.38
CA GLN A 152 4.26 4.81 -8.11
C GLN A 152 4.26 3.79 -6.96
N ILE A 153 3.19 3.01 -6.80
CA ILE A 153 3.11 2.04 -5.70
C ILE A 153 4.10 0.88 -5.87
N VAL A 154 4.30 0.39 -7.09
CA VAL A 154 5.29 -0.66 -7.41
C VAL A 154 6.71 -0.19 -7.07
N SER A 155 7.04 1.07 -7.35
CA SER A 155 8.35 1.63 -7.00
C SER A 155 8.59 1.60 -5.49
N TYR A 156 7.56 1.92 -4.67
CA TYR A 156 7.68 1.80 -3.21
C TYR A 156 7.83 0.35 -2.76
N MET A 157 7.11 -0.56 -3.40
CA MET A 157 7.16 -1.98 -3.07
C MET A 157 8.54 -2.56 -3.37
N ALA A 158 9.13 -2.25 -4.53
CA ALA A 158 10.50 -2.62 -4.87
C ALA A 158 11.53 -1.98 -3.92
N TRP A 159 11.29 -0.75 -3.47
CA TRP A 159 12.14 -0.06 -2.50
C TRP A 159 12.12 -0.73 -1.12
N CYS A 160 10.94 -0.87 -0.53
CA CYS A 160 10.82 -1.36 0.85
C CYS A 160 10.85 -2.89 0.93
N GLY A 161 10.72 -3.60 -0.19
CA GLY A 161 10.64 -5.06 -0.24
C GLY A 161 9.26 -5.63 0.06
N ALA A 162 8.21 -4.80 0.16
CA ALA A 162 6.85 -5.32 0.31
C ALA A 162 6.40 -6.02 -0.98
N LYS A 163 5.69 -7.15 -0.85
CA LYS A 163 5.14 -7.89 -1.99
C LYS A 163 3.77 -7.42 -2.43
N VAL A 164 2.98 -6.80 -1.54
CA VAL A 164 1.61 -6.38 -1.83
C VAL A 164 1.46 -4.86 -1.75
N GLY A 165 0.84 -4.28 -2.76
CA GLY A 165 0.46 -2.88 -2.82
C GLY A 165 -1.07 -2.74 -2.88
N ILE A 166 -1.62 -1.72 -2.25
CA ILE A 166 -3.05 -1.42 -2.28
C ILE A 166 -3.27 0.06 -2.61
N LEU A 167 -3.97 0.32 -3.70
CA LEU A 167 -4.59 1.61 -3.97
C LEU A 167 -6.00 1.60 -3.40
N LEU A 168 -6.21 2.36 -2.31
CA LEU A 168 -7.49 2.40 -1.61
C LEU A 168 -8.20 3.72 -1.92
N GLY A 169 -9.22 3.65 -2.78
CA GLY A 169 -10.12 4.75 -3.10
C GLY A 169 -11.57 4.36 -2.81
N TYR A 170 -11.92 4.16 -1.55
CA TYR A 170 -13.19 3.54 -1.13
C TYR A 170 -14.42 4.24 -1.76
N PRO A 171 -15.34 3.51 -2.43
CA PRO A 171 -15.53 2.06 -2.33
C PRO A 171 -14.75 1.21 -3.34
N LYS A 172 -13.82 1.78 -4.11
CA LYS A 172 -13.03 1.04 -5.09
C LYS A 172 -11.64 0.73 -4.54
N ILE A 173 -11.17 -0.49 -4.81
CA ILE A 173 -9.83 -0.95 -4.40
C ILE A 173 -9.15 -1.59 -5.60
N VAL A 174 -7.87 -1.26 -5.79
CA VAL A 174 -6.98 -2.03 -6.65
C VAL A 174 -5.84 -2.52 -5.79
N TRP A 175 -5.41 -3.76 -5.99
CA TRP A 175 -4.25 -4.29 -5.31
C TRP A 175 -3.35 -5.03 -6.29
N PHE A 176 -2.09 -5.15 -5.90
CA PHE A 176 -1.01 -5.58 -6.76
C PHE A 176 -0.12 -6.52 -5.97
N GLU A 177 0.42 -7.51 -6.65
CA GLU A 177 1.52 -8.31 -6.13
C GLU A 177 2.72 -8.14 -7.06
N ILE A 178 3.92 -7.95 -6.50
CA ILE A 178 5.15 -7.95 -7.29
C ILE A 178 6.00 -9.16 -6.94
N ILE A 179 6.51 -9.80 -7.99
CA ILE A 179 7.34 -10.98 -7.91
C ILE A 179 8.64 -10.67 -8.63
N GLU A 180 9.75 -10.77 -7.92
CA GLU A 180 11.07 -10.58 -8.51
C GLU A 180 11.37 -11.69 -9.52
N ILE A 181 11.91 -11.29 -10.67
CA ILE A 181 12.46 -12.18 -11.70
C ILE A 181 13.96 -12.30 -11.42
N GLU A 182 14.35 -13.51 -11.01
CA GLU A 182 15.72 -14.02 -10.86
C GLU A 182 16.85 -12.97 -10.80
N ASN A 183 17.06 -12.33 -9.65
CA ASN A 183 18.23 -11.48 -9.34
C ASN A 183 18.50 -10.28 -10.28
N GLU A 184 17.62 -9.96 -11.22
CA GLU A 184 17.85 -8.92 -12.23
C GLU A 184 17.31 -7.55 -11.81
N LYS A 185 16.81 -7.39 -10.58
CA LYS A 185 16.03 -6.20 -10.15
C LYS A 185 14.83 -5.93 -11.08
N ILE A 186 14.33 -6.97 -11.74
CA ILE A 186 13.16 -6.93 -12.59
C ILE A 186 12.02 -7.58 -11.81
N PHE A 187 10.83 -7.01 -11.90
CA PHE A 187 9.64 -7.49 -11.21
C PHE A 187 8.51 -7.71 -12.19
N ASN A 188 7.89 -8.88 -12.12
CA ASN A 188 6.56 -9.10 -12.65
C ASN A 188 5.55 -8.46 -11.70
N VAL A 189 4.74 -7.56 -12.23
CA VAL A 189 3.68 -6.90 -11.47
C VAL A 189 2.34 -7.52 -11.86
N ASN A 190 1.77 -8.28 -10.94
CA ASN A 190 0.44 -8.84 -11.04
C ASN A 190 -0.57 -7.82 -10.53
N VAL A 191 -1.34 -7.24 -11.44
CA VAL A 191 -2.44 -6.34 -11.10
C VAL A 191 -3.74 -7.11 -10.98
N TYR A 192 -4.39 -7.03 -9.83
CA TYR A 192 -5.67 -7.71 -9.62
C TYR A 192 -6.84 -6.84 -10.07
N PRO A 193 -7.97 -7.47 -10.46
CA PRO A 193 -9.18 -6.74 -10.83
C PRO A 193 -9.63 -5.74 -9.77
N ILE A 194 -10.15 -4.59 -10.23
CA ILE A 194 -10.78 -3.62 -9.34
C ILE A 194 -11.90 -4.30 -8.54
N LEU A 195 -11.83 -4.14 -7.23
CA LEU A 195 -12.89 -4.51 -6.31
C LEU A 195 -13.79 -3.31 -6.08
N GLU A 196 -15.06 -3.44 -6.44
CA GLU A 196 -16.09 -2.44 -6.14
C GLU A 196 -16.91 -2.91 -4.95
N ILE A 197 -16.77 -2.19 -3.84
CA ILE A 197 -17.36 -2.55 -2.55
C ILE A 197 -18.83 -2.12 -2.54
N LYS A 198 -19.72 -3.10 -2.63
CA LYS A 198 -21.18 -2.89 -2.59
C LYS A 198 -21.72 -2.73 -1.17
N SER A 199 -21.02 -3.27 -0.17
CA SER A 199 -21.38 -3.15 1.24
C SER A 199 -20.13 -3.06 2.11
N PHE A 200 -20.21 -2.34 3.23
CA PHE A 200 -19.08 -2.22 4.15
C PHE A 200 -18.57 -3.58 4.64
N LYS A 201 -19.48 -4.49 4.98
CA LYS A 201 -19.13 -5.84 5.42
C LYS A 201 -18.27 -6.56 4.38
N ASP A 202 -18.69 -6.53 3.12
CA ASP A 202 -17.97 -7.20 2.04
C ASP A 202 -16.62 -6.51 1.79
N GLY A 203 -16.59 -5.18 1.82
CA GLY A 203 -15.35 -4.41 1.68
C GLY A 203 -14.32 -4.71 2.74
N MET A 204 -14.75 -4.74 4.00
CA MET A 204 -13.90 -5.12 5.12
C MET A 204 -13.37 -6.54 4.97
N LEU A 205 -14.21 -7.49 4.56
CA LEU A 205 -13.78 -8.87 4.32
C LEU A 205 -12.75 -8.98 3.20
N GLU A 206 -12.91 -8.24 2.11
CA GLU A 206 -11.94 -8.23 1.01
C GLU A 206 -10.61 -7.59 1.42
N ILE A 207 -10.64 -6.43 2.09
CA ILE A 207 -9.43 -5.81 2.63
C ILE A 207 -8.71 -6.77 3.59
N LEU A 208 -9.45 -7.41 4.49
CA LEU A 208 -8.90 -8.39 5.42
C LEU A 208 -8.30 -9.61 4.73
N ARG A 209 -8.91 -10.09 3.65
CA ARG A 209 -8.37 -11.19 2.85
C ARG A 209 -7.04 -10.83 2.23
N ILE A 210 -6.95 -9.65 1.60
CA ILE A 210 -5.72 -9.14 0.97
C ILE A 210 -4.63 -8.95 2.03
N LEU A 211 -4.94 -8.27 3.14
CA LEU A 211 -3.96 -8.01 4.19
C LEU A 211 -3.52 -9.31 4.90
N LYS A 212 -4.45 -10.23 5.19
CA LYS A 212 -4.09 -11.52 5.77
C LYS A 212 -3.23 -12.35 4.82
N TYR A 213 -3.52 -12.30 3.52
CA TYR A 213 -2.69 -12.93 2.51
C TYR A 213 -1.27 -12.34 2.52
N SER A 214 -1.15 -11.01 2.49
CA SER A 214 0.16 -10.34 2.44
C SER A 214 1.03 -10.61 3.67
N THR A 215 0.44 -10.78 4.87
CA THR A 215 1.22 -11.17 6.07
C THR A 215 1.92 -12.52 5.97
N LYS A 216 1.53 -13.38 5.03
CA LYS A 216 2.13 -14.72 4.82
C LYS A 216 3.23 -14.73 3.77
N LEU A 217 3.39 -13.63 3.04
CA LEU A 217 4.37 -13.55 1.98
C LEU A 217 5.73 -13.15 2.55
N GLU A 218 6.78 -13.84 2.10
CA GLU A 218 8.15 -13.39 2.37
C GLU A 218 8.44 -12.10 1.61
N ALA A 219 9.06 -11.13 2.27
CA ALA A 219 9.44 -9.87 1.63
C ALA A 219 10.35 -10.11 0.42
N ASN A 220 10.22 -9.26 -0.61
CA ASN A 220 11.21 -9.17 -1.67
C ASN A 220 12.52 -8.59 -1.11
N LYS A 221 13.61 -8.82 -1.86
CA LYS A 221 14.82 -8.07 -1.61
C LYS A 221 14.54 -6.58 -1.83
N LYS A 222 15.10 -5.76 -0.94
CA LYS A 222 14.98 -4.31 -1.01
C LYS A 222 15.95 -3.81 -2.07
N TYR A 223 15.44 -3.12 -3.08
CA TYR A 223 16.24 -2.51 -4.14
C TYR A 223 16.29 -1.00 -3.96
N PHE A 224 17.20 -0.32 -4.67
CA PHE A 224 17.50 1.12 -4.52
C PHE A 224 18.36 1.52 -3.29
N ARG A 225 19.03 0.57 -2.65
CA ARG A 225 20.17 0.86 -1.76
C ARG A 225 21.34 -0.06 -2.08
N GLU A 226 22.52 0.53 -2.24
CA GLU A 226 23.75 -0.21 -1.94
C GLU A 226 23.70 -0.54 -0.45
N VAL A 227 23.93 -1.81 -0.14
CA VAL A 227 24.00 -2.27 1.25
C VAL A 227 25.31 -1.74 1.79
N ASP A 228 25.29 -0.58 2.44
CA ASP A 228 26.39 -0.21 3.32
C ASP A 228 26.39 -1.23 4.48
N ILE A 229 27.25 -2.24 4.36
CA ILE A 229 27.75 -3.02 5.49
C ILE A 229 28.69 -2.12 6.29
#